data_AF-A0A7Y8FKX9-F1
#
_entry.id   AF-A0A7Y8FKX9-F1
#
_cell.length_a   1.000
_cell.length_b   1.000
_cell.length_c   1.000
_cell.angle_alpha   90.00
_cell.angle_beta   90.00
_cell.angle_gamma   90.00
#
_symmetry.space_group_name_H-M   'P 1'
#
loop_
_entity.id
_entity.type
_entity.pdbx_description
1 polymer ?
#
loop_
_entity_poly.entity_id
_entity_poly.type
_entity_poly.pdbx_seq_one_letter_code
_entity_poly.pdbx_strand_id
1 'polypeptide(L)'
;GKTVKVINRAAQALKQAASIARNDKSFIGASHRARLTRMDTCCAIKATAHQLARLIYAMLTKGQPYVEKGIEEFEERSRDRQLRALERNARKLGLQLVKA
;
A
#
# COMPACT_ATOMS: atom_id res chain seq x y z
N GLY A 1 -25.68 -15.99 -9.69
CA GLY A 1 -25.35 -15.88 -11.12
C GLY A 1 -23.85 -16.02 -11.30
N LYS A 2 -23.38 -16.84 -12.25
CA LYS A 2 -21.95 -16.93 -12.60
C LYS A 2 -21.54 -15.67 -13.33
N THR A 3 -20.54 -14.96 -12.81
CA THR A 3 -19.93 -13.82 -13.49
C THR A 3 -19.18 -14.30 -14.74
N VAL A 4 -19.28 -13.53 -15.83
CA VAL A 4 -18.59 -13.83 -17.10
C VAL A 4 -17.08 -13.77 -16.88
N LYS A 5 -16.36 -14.78 -17.37
CA LYS A 5 -14.89 -14.83 -17.29
C LYS A 5 -14.30 -13.80 -18.24
N VAL A 6 -14.02 -12.60 -17.73
CA VAL A 6 -13.30 -11.55 -18.48
C VAL A 6 -11.79 -11.81 -18.41
N ILE A 7 -11.14 -11.96 -19.56
CA ILE A 7 -9.70 -12.15 -19.67
C ILE A 7 -9.02 -10.77 -19.70
N ASN A 8 -8.49 -10.32 -18.56
CA ASN A 8 -7.69 -9.10 -18.49
C ASN A 8 -6.21 -9.44 -18.22
N ARG A 9 -5.41 -9.44 -19.30
CA ARG A 9 -3.98 -9.80 -19.27
C ARG A 9 -3.16 -8.84 -18.40
N ALA A 10 -3.43 -7.54 -18.48
CA ALA A 10 -2.73 -6.55 -17.67
C ALA A 10 -2.99 -6.77 -16.17
N ALA A 11 -4.25 -6.99 -15.79
CA ALA A 11 -4.61 -7.30 -14.40
C ALA A 11 -3.94 -8.60 -13.91
N GLN A 12 -3.79 -9.61 -14.77
CA GLN A 12 -3.08 -10.83 -14.43
C GLN A 12 -1.59 -10.57 -14.19
N ALA A 13 -0.91 -9.87 -15.10
CA ALA A 13 0.51 -9.52 -14.97
C ALA A 13 0.78 -8.71 -13.69
N LEU A 14 -0.08 -7.73 -13.38
CA LEU A 14 0.05 -6.92 -12.16
C LEU A 14 -0.16 -7.73 -10.88
N LYS A 15 -1.08 -8.71 -10.88
CA LYS A 15 -1.24 -9.63 -9.74
C LYS A 15 -0.02 -10.55 -9.57
N GLN A 16 0.57 -11.00 -10.67
CA GLN A 16 1.81 -11.78 -10.63
C GLN A 16 2.95 -10.94 -10.03
N ALA A 17 3.16 -9.72 -10.52
CA ALA A 17 4.14 -8.78 -9.94
C ALA A 17 3.88 -8.50 -8.45
N ALA A 18 2.62 -8.26 -8.07
CA ALA A 18 2.24 -8.03 -6.68
C ALA A 18 2.51 -9.25 -5.77
N SER A 19 2.38 -10.47 -6.29
CA SER A 19 2.60 -11.69 -5.50
C SER A 19 4.04 -11.85 -5.03
N ILE A 20 5.01 -11.45 -5.85
CA ILE A 20 6.45 -11.51 -5.52
C ILE A 20 6.94 -10.26 -4.76
N ALA A 21 6.15 -9.18 -4.72
CA ALA A 21 6.51 -7.91 -4.08
C ALA A 21 6.86 -8.05 -2.58
N ARG A 22 6.43 -9.11 -1.90
CA ARG A 22 6.80 -9.36 -0.49
C ARG A 22 8.31 -9.40 -0.28
N ASN A 23 9.04 -9.97 -1.24
CA ASN A 23 10.48 -10.21 -1.16
C ASN A 23 11.31 -9.00 -1.59
N ASP A 24 10.66 -8.00 -2.19
CA ASP A 24 11.33 -6.81 -2.70
C ASP A 24 11.64 -5.83 -1.56
N LYS A 25 12.83 -5.21 -1.65
CA LYS A 25 13.34 -4.23 -0.69
C LYS A 25 12.99 -2.80 -1.13
N SER A 26 11.74 -2.59 -1.51
CA SER A 26 11.19 -1.31 -1.97
C SER A 26 10.08 -0.80 -1.06
N PHE A 27 9.67 0.45 -1.27
CA PHE A 27 8.49 1.06 -0.66
C PHE A 27 7.23 0.24 -0.95
N ILE A 28 7.09 -0.28 -2.17
CA ILE A 28 5.94 -1.12 -2.56
C ILE A 28 5.99 -2.46 -1.81
N GLY A 29 7.17 -3.07 -1.70
CA GLY A 29 7.35 -4.30 -0.92
C GLY A 29 7.02 -4.11 0.56
N ALA A 30 7.48 -3.02 1.17
CA ALA A 30 7.13 -2.66 2.55
C ALA A 30 5.61 -2.45 2.71
N SER A 31 4.99 -1.72 1.77
CA SER A 31 3.54 -1.55 1.77
C SER A 31 2.77 -2.86 1.62
N HIS A 32 3.25 -3.79 0.79
CA HIS A 32 2.62 -5.09 0.61
C HIS A 32 2.72 -5.94 1.88
N ARG A 33 3.90 -5.98 2.52
CA ARG A 33 4.08 -6.65 3.82
C ARG A 33 3.13 -6.08 4.88
N ALA A 34 3.00 -4.76 4.96
CA ALA A 34 2.07 -4.12 5.90
C ALA A 34 0.59 -4.38 5.60
N ARG A 35 0.22 -4.65 4.33
CA ARG A 35 -1.15 -5.11 4.00
C ARG A 35 -1.37 -6.54 4.50
N LEU A 36 -0.41 -7.43 4.25
CA LEU A 36 -0.50 -8.83 4.65
C LEU A 36 -0.66 -9.04 6.16
N THR A 37 -0.17 -8.13 6.99
CA THR A 37 -0.39 -8.20 8.45
C THR A 37 -1.81 -7.84 8.87
N ARG A 38 -2.62 -7.24 7.99
CA ARG A 38 -3.96 -6.70 8.31
C ARG A 38 -5.10 -7.33 7.50
N MET A 39 -4.80 -8.07 6.44
CA MET A 39 -5.82 -8.67 5.55
C MET A 39 -5.30 -9.94 4.86
N ASP A 40 -6.23 -10.73 4.32
CA ASP A 40 -5.93 -11.95 3.58
C ASP A 40 -5.00 -11.74 2.39
N THR A 41 -4.17 -12.74 2.10
CA THR A 41 -3.19 -12.71 1.00
C THR A 41 -3.82 -12.34 -0.35
N CYS A 42 -4.96 -12.94 -0.70
CA CYS A 42 -5.66 -12.64 -1.95
C CYS A 42 -6.14 -11.19 -2.03
N CYS A 43 -6.56 -10.61 -0.90
CA CYS A 43 -6.96 -9.22 -0.80
C CYS A 43 -5.74 -8.30 -0.93
N ALA A 44 -4.65 -8.61 -0.22
CA ALA A 44 -3.40 -7.86 -0.27
C ALA A 44 -2.82 -7.81 -1.69
N ILE A 45 -2.77 -8.95 -2.41
CA ILE A 45 -2.28 -9.02 -3.80
C ILE A 45 -3.11 -8.12 -4.72
N LYS A 46 -4.45 -8.20 -4.64
CA LYS A 46 -5.33 -7.34 -5.45
C LYS A 46 -5.08 -5.86 -5.17
N ALA A 47 -4.93 -5.52 -3.90
CA ALA A 47 -4.77 -4.14 -3.47
C ALA A 47 -3.38 -3.57 -3.84
N THR A 48 -2.33 -4.39 -3.84
CA THR A 48 -1.00 -4.04 -4.37
C THR A 48 -1.00 -3.95 -5.90
N ALA A 49 -1.67 -4.87 -6.60
CA ALA A 49 -1.82 -4.79 -8.06
C ALA A 49 -2.53 -3.50 -8.48
N HIS A 50 -3.55 -3.07 -7.72
CA HIS A 50 -4.21 -1.78 -7.95
C HIS A 50 -3.28 -0.59 -7.69
N GLN A 51 -2.43 -0.64 -6.66
CA GLN A 51 -1.40 0.39 -6.43
C GLN A 51 -0.44 0.49 -7.63
N LEU A 52 0.06 -0.64 -8.14
CA LEU A 52 0.91 -0.69 -9.33
C LEU A 52 0.18 -0.12 -10.56
N ALA A 53 -1.07 -0.50 -10.78
CA ALA A 53 -1.87 0.02 -11.89
C ALA A 53 -1.99 1.55 -11.85
N ARG A 54 -2.23 2.13 -10.66
CA ARG A 54 -2.31 3.58 -10.48
C ARG A 54 -1.00 4.29 -10.77
N LEU A 55 0.12 3.71 -10.36
CA LEU A 55 1.45 4.24 -10.67
C LEU A 55 1.72 4.22 -12.17
N ILE A 56 1.49 3.08 -12.83
CA ILE A 56 1.66 2.93 -14.28
C ILE A 56 0.75 3.91 -15.03
N TYR A 57 -0.51 4.01 -14.62
CA TYR A 57 -1.43 4.97 -15.21
C TYR A 57 -0.92 6.41 -15.06
N ALA A 58 -0.46 6.82 -13.87
CA ALA A 58 0.08 8.16 -13.65
C ALA A 58 1.36 8.43 -14.47
N MET A 59 2.25 7.44 -14.59
CA MET A 59 3.44 7.52 -15.43
C MET A 59 3.06 7.72 -16.91
N LEU A 60 2.13 6.92 -17.43
CA LEU A 60 1.76 6.96 -18.84
C LEU A 60 0.89 8.17 -19.21
N THR A 61 -0.02 8.58 -18.33
CA THR A 61 -1.01 9.63 -18.65
C THR A 61 -0.58 11.02 -18.21
N LYS A 62 0.16 11.13 -17.09
CA LYS A 62 0.56 12.41 -16.51
C LYS A 62 2.06 12.68 -16.63
N GLY A 63 2.84 11.73 -17.16
CA GLY A 63 4.29 11.85 -17.26
C GLY A 63 4.99 11.91 -15.91
N GLN A 64 4.32 11.51 -14.82
CA GLN A 64 4.90 11.58 -13.48
C GLN A 64 5.88 10.42 -13.29
N PRO A 65 7.19 10.68 -13.13
CA PRO A 65 8.15 9.59 -12.94
C PRO A 65 7.91 8.89 -11.61
N TYR A 66 8.01 7.55 -11.62
CA TYR A 66 8.07 6.81 -10.38
C TYR A 66 9.47 6.97 -9.75
N VAL A 67 9.52 7.61 -8.59
CA VAL A 67 10.74 7.68 -7.76
C VAL A 67 10.57 6.69 -6.63
N GLU A 68 11.45 5.69 -6.58
CA GLU A 68 11.50 4.73 -5.48
C GLU A 68 11.97 5.44 -4.21
N LYS A 69 11.21 5.25 -3.14
CA LYS A 69 11.34 6.01 -1.89
C LYS A 69 12.01 5.23 -0.77
N GLY A 70 12.17 3.91 -0.96
CA GLY A 70 12.78 3.04 0.02
C GLY A 70 11.83 2.64 1.16
N ILE A 71 12.35 1.79 2.03
CA ILE A 71 11.59 1.21 3.15
C ILE A 71 11.45 2.22 4.30
N GLU A 72 12.51 2.98 4.58
CA GLU A 72 12.57 3.97 5.67
C GLU A 72 11.45 5.00 5.54
N GLU A 73 11.23 5.57 4.35
CA GLU A 73 10.15 6.54 4.15
C GLU A 73 8.76 5.91 4.39
N PHE A 74 8.57 4.62 4.08
CA PHE A 74 7.32 3.93 4.40
C PHE A 74 7.11 3.82 5.92
N GLU A 75 8.17 3.47 6.65
CA GLU A 75 8.16 3.31 8.11
C GLU A 75 7.92 4.64 8.82
N GLU A 76 8.58 5.72 8.39
CA GLU A 76 8.35 7.07 8.90
C GLU A 76 6.90 7.51 8.71
N ARG A 77 6.31 7.30 7.52
CA ARG A 77 4.89 7.59 7.28
C ARG A 77 3.97 6.69 8.08
N SER A 78 4.38 5.47 8.40
CA SER A 78 3.61 4.58 9.29
C SER A 78 3.62 5.14 10.71
N ARG A 79 4.78 5.57 11.20
CA ARG A 79 4.96 6.17 12.52
C ARG A 79 4.19 7.48 12.68
N ASP A 80 4.26 8.38 11.70
CA ASP A 80 3.48 9.63 11.71
C ASP A 80 1.97 9.36 11.77
N ARG A 81 1.47 8.38 11.00
CA ARG A 81 0.06 7.96 11.07
C ARG A 81 -0.33 7.42 12.45
N GLN A 82 0.56 6.66 13.10
CA GLN A 82 0.33 6.18 14.45
C GLN A 82 0.26 7.33 15.46
N LEU A 83 1.21 8.27 15.40
CA LEU A 83 1.23 9.44 16.27
C LEU A 83 -0.05 10.29 16.12
N ARG A 84 -0.47 10.57 14.88
CA ARG A 84 -1.74 11.28 14.61
C ARG A 84 -2.97 10.51 15.06
N ALA A 85 -2.93 9.18 15.04
CA ALA A 85 -4.03 8.37 15.57
C ALA A 85 -4.07 8.45 17.11
N LEU A 86 -2.91 8.37 17.76
CA LEU A 86 -2.78 8.50 19.22
C LEU A 86 -3.26 9.87 19.70
N GLU A 87 -2.81 10.95 19.06
CA GLU A 87 -3.23 12.31 19.41
C GLU A 87 -4.75 12.49 19.30
N ARG A 88 -5.35 11.99 18.20
CA ARG A 88 -6.80 12.03 18.02
C ARG A 88 -7.55 11.22 19.08
N ASN A 89 -7.03 10.06 19.48
CA ASN A 89 -7.64 9.25 20.51
C ASN A 89 -7.52 9.89 21.89
N ALA A 90 -6.36 10.47 22.22
CA ALA A 90 -6.18 11.22 23.47
C ALA A 90 -7.18 12.39 23.56
N ARG A 91 -7.30 13.19 22.50
CA ARG A 91 -8.24 14.32 22.45
C ARG A 91 -9.70 13.89 22.65
N LYS A 92 -10.11 12.74 22.10
CA LYS A 92 -11.46 12.18 22.31
C LYS A 92 -11.74 11.80 23.76
N LEU A 93 -10.70 11.48 24.53
CA LEU A 93 -10.78 11.13 25.94
C LEU A 93 -10.53 12.33 26.86
N GLY A 94 -10.40 13.54 26.33
CA GLY A 94 -10.05 14.74 27.10
C GLY A 94 -8.59 14.76 27.59
N LEU A 95 -7.73 13.92 27.02
CA LEU A 95 -6.32 13.80 27.36
C LEU A 95 -5.44 14.53 26.33
N GLN A 96 -4.27 14.98 26.75
CA GLN A 96 -3.25 15.56 25.88
C GLN A 96 -2.05 14.60 25.74
N LEU A 97 -1.63 14.35 24.50
CA LEU A 97 -0.42 13.60 24.22
C LEU A 97 0.80 14.51 24.47
N VAL A 98 1.60 14.19 25.48
CA VAL A 98 2.86 14.88 25.80
C VAL A 98 4.01 13.94 25.47
N LYS A 99 5.06 14.46 24.83
CA LYS A 99 6.29 13.69 24.61
C LYS A 99 6.95 13.44 25.98
N ALA A 100 7.37 12.21 26.22
CA ALA A 100 8.20 11.87 27.37
C ALA A 100 9.55 12.60 27.30
#